data_AF-A0A7Y5V3Q7-F1
#
_entry.id   AF-A0A7Y5V3Q7-F1
#
_cell.length_a   1.000
_cell.length_b   1.000
_cell.length_c   1.000
_cell.angle_alpha   90.00
_cell.angle_beta   90.00
_cell.angle_gamma   90.00
#
_symmetry.space_group_name_H-M   'P 1'
#
loop_
_entity.id
_entity.type
_entity.pdbx_description
1 polymer ?
#
loop_
_entity_poly.entity_id
_entity_poly.type
_entity_poly.pdbx_seq_one_letter_code
_entity_poly.pdbx_strand_id
1 'polypeptide(L)'
;MSLVRSAMAGIAGAALAVAGSRGLLAGAVQGGGGTVQAPRFEVDPFWPRPLPNHWLLGSATGLAIDGRDHVFVIHLTDSFTARTETGAGTITPAGECCAPAPNVLEFDPDGRLVNSWGGPGQGYDWPLQNAGIAIDPSGNVWIGGIGGTDTRVLKFTRDGKFIAQYGRAGQPAPAAPVAGQDTAYADQSPGRAQ
;
A
#
# COMPACT_ATOMS: atom_id res chain seq x y z
N MET A 1 76.02 -10.65 -43.53
CA MET A 1 75.61 -9.53 -42.64
C MET A 1 74.26 -9.91 -42.06
N SER A 2 74.00 -10.16 -40.77
CA SER A 2 74.71 -10.05 -39.50
C SER A 2 74.07 -11.10 -38.55
N LEU A 3 74.81 -12.15 -38.18
CA LEU A 3 75.22 -12.53 -36.81
C LEU A 3 74.10 -12.72 -35.75
N VAL A 4 73.93 -14.00 -35.40
CA VAL A 4 73.35 -14.57 -34.17
C VAL A 4 74.18 -14.17 -32.94
N ARG A 5 73.55 -13.84 -31.80
CA ARG A 5 74.12 -14.06 -30.46
C ARG A 5 73.04 -14.38 -29.42
N SER A 6 73.08 -15.62 -28.94
CA SER A 6 72.51 -16.08 -27.67
C SER A 6 73.32 -15.53 -26.48
N ALA A 7 72.67 -15.37 -25.32
CA ALA A 7 73.35 -15.38 -24.01
C ALA A 7 72.51 -16.17 -23.00
N MET A 8 73.15 -17.16 -22.38
CA MET A 8 72.66 -18.03 -21.31
C MET A 8 73.07 -17.49 -19.92
N ALA A 9 72.23 -17.82 -18.94
CA ALA A 9 72.51 -18.30 -17.56
C ALA A 9 73.11 -17.38 -16.48
N GLY A 10 72.56 -17.51 -15.25
CA GLY A 10 73.39 -17.54 -14.03
C GLY A 10 72.87 -16.87 -12.75
N ILE A 11 71.98 -17.54 -12.01
CA ILE A 11 71.95 -17.82 -10.54
C ILE A 11 72.42 -16.73 -9.54
N ALA A 12 71.53 -16.37 -8.58
CA ALA A 12 71.82 -16.37 -7.14
C ALA A 12 70.53 -16.27 -6.31
N GLY A 13 70.26 -17.29 -5.49
CA GLY A 13 69.19 -17.27 -4.49
C GLY A 13 69.64 -16.66 -3.16
N ALA A 14 68.69 -16.18 -2.36
CA ALA A 14 68.87 -15.99 -0.92
C ALA A 14 67.52 -16.13 -0.18
N ALA A 15 67.45 -17.23 0.58
CA ALA A 15 66.79 -17.47 1.87
C ALA A 15 65.41 -16.88 2.21
N LEU A 16 64.54 -17.81 2.62
CA LEU A 16 63.30 -17.59 3.39
C LEU A 16 63.55 -16.78 4.67
N ALA A 17 62.63 -15.84 4.96
CA ALA A 17 62.23 -15.53 6.32
C ALA A 17 60.73 -15.81 6.45
N VAL A 18 60.39 -16.89 7.16
CA VAL A 18 59.03 -17.14 7.64
C VAL A 18 58.90 -16.50 9.01
N ALA A 19 58.00 -15.54 9.16
CA ALA A 19 57.41 -15.17 10.43
C ALA A 19 55.96 -14.70 10.19
N GLY A 20 55.07 -15.05 11.11
CA GLY A 20 53.61 -14.98 10.99
C GLY A 20 53.06 -13.58 10.72
N SER A 21 51.78 -13.40 10.43
CA SER A 21 50.62 -14.00 11.09
C SER A 21 49.33 -13.69 10.30
N ARG A 22 48.27 -14.41 10.64
CA ARG A 22 46.91 -14.37 10.08
C ARG A 22 46.33 -12.94 10.03
N GLY A 23 45.67 -12.62 8.92
CA GLY A 23 44.73 -11.51 8.85
C GLY A 23 43.91 -11.57 7.57
N LEU A 24 42.71 -12.14 7.65
CA LEU A 24 41.65 -11.95 6.65
C LEU A 24 41.35 -10.45 6.60
N LEU A 25 41.80 -9.75 5.55
CA LEU A 25 41.22 -8.45 5.22
C LEU A 25 39.92 -8.74 4.47
N ALA A 26 38.85 -8.92 5.26
CA ALA A 26 37.51 -8.64 4.83
C ALA A 26 37.52 -7.24 4.19
N GLY A 27 37.05 -7.15 2.95
CA GLY A 27 36.76 -5.85 2.36
C GLY A 27 35.80 -5.12 3.28
N ALA A 28 36.27 -4.04 3.89
CA ALA A 28 35.39 -3.12 4.59
C ALA A 28 34.38 -2.62 3.56
N VAL A 29 33.12 -3.03 3.70
CA VAL A 29 32.02 -2.19 3.25
C VAL A 29 32.25 -0.88 3.98
N GLN A 30 32.63 0.16 3.24
CA GLN A 30 32.52 1.50 3.76
C GLN A 30 31.03 1.74 3.96
N GLY A 31 30.56 1.50 5.18
CA GLY A 31 29.36 2.13 5.68
C GLY A 31 29.64 3.61 5.64
N GLY A 32 29.21 4.26 4.56
CA GLY A 32 29.23 5.72 4.47
C GLY A 32 28.45 6.24 5.65
N GLY A 33 29.17 6.78 6.64
CA GLY A 33 28.62 7.42 7.84
C GLY A 33 27.94 8.75 7.52
N GLY A 34 27.09 8.77 6.49
CA GLY A 34 26.09 9.81 6.33
C GLY A 34 24.97 9.49 7.31
N THR A 35 24.68 10.40 8.22
CA THR A 35 23.41 10.38 8.95
C THR A 35 22.30 10.34 7.89
N VAL A 36 21.58 9.22 7.77
CA VAL A 36 20.41 9.14 6.88
C VAL A 36 19.37 10.08 7.47
N GLN A 37 19.32 11.30 6.94
CA GLN A 37 18.32 12.28 7.34
C GLN A 37 16.98 11.77 6.84
N ALA A 38 16.07 11.48 7.77
CA ALA A 38 14.71 11.07 7.42
C ALA A 38 14.05 12.13 6.51
N PRO A 39 13.21 11.73 5.53
CA PRO A 39 12.44 12.66 4.73
C PRO A 39 11.63 13.60 5.62
N ARG A 40 11.53 14.86 5.21
CA ARG A 40 10.59 15.81 5.79
C ARG A 40 9.31 15.78 4.97
N PHE A 41 8.18 15.81 5.66
CA PHE A 41 6.87 15.82 5.04
C PHE A 41 6.23 17.20 5.28
N GLU A 42 5.58 17.71 4.25
CA GLU A 42 4.78 18.93 4.31
C GLU A 42 3.34 18.58 3.93
N VAL A 43 2.39 19.32 4.51
CA VAL A 43 0.98 19.15 4.19
C VAL A 43 0.71 19.81 2.84
N ASP A 44 0.10 19.09 1.90
CA ASP A 44 -0.50 19.69 0.72
C ASP A 44 -1.96 20.07 1.03
N PRO A 45 -2.29 21.37 1.18
CA PRO A 45 -3.65 21.81 1.49
C PRO A 45 -4.60 21.73 0.29
N PHE A 46 -4.10 21.46 -0.92
CA PHE A 46 -4.91 21.41 -2.14
C PHE A 46 -5.22 19.98 -2.61
N TRP A 47 -4.81 18.98 -1.82
CA TRP A 47 -5.08 17.57 -2.05
C TRP A 47 -6.17 17.06 -1.08
N PRO A 48 -7.18 16.31 -1.54
CA PRO A 48 -7.52 16.06 -2.95
C PRO A 48 -8.16 17.30 -3.58
N ARG A 49 -8.27 17.32 -4.92
CA ARG A 49 -9.01 18.37 -5.61
C ARG A 49 -10.51 18.30 -5.25
N PRO A 50 -11.26 19.41 -5.39
CA PRO A 50 -12.70 19.40 -5.17
C PRO A 50 -13.39 18.30 -5.98
N LEU A 51 -14.26 17.53 -5.31
CA LEU A 51 -14.98 16.45 -5.95
C LEU A 51 -16.00 16.99 -6.98
N PRO A 52 -16.23 16.26 -8.08
CA PRO A 52 -17.29 16.60 -9.02
C PRO A 52 -18.68 16.37 -8.40
N ASN A 53 -19.73 16.74 -9.13
CA ASN A 53 -21.13 16.40 -8.83
C ASN A 53 -21.65 16.88 -7.46
N HIS A 54 -21.02 17.90 -6.87
CA HIS A 54 -21.31 18.35 -5.50
C HIS A 54 -21.23 17.21 -4.50
N TRP A 55 -20.25 16.33 -4.67
CA TRP A 55 -20.05 15.22 -3.74
C TRP A 55 -19.34 15.64 -2.47
N LEU A 56 -19.78 15.03 -1.37
CA LEU A 56 -19.16 15.14 -0.06
C LEU A 56 -18.38 13.87 0.26
N LEU A 57 -17.14 14.05 0.71
CA LEU A 57 -16.34 12.99 1.32
C LEU A 57 -16.72 12.88 2.80
N GLY A 58 -17.12 11.68 3.22
CA GLY A 58 -17.47 11.41 4.62
C GLY A 58 -16.25 11.03 5.44
N SER A 59 -16.47 10.29 6.53
CA SER A 59 -15.37 9.76 7.34
C SER A 59 -14.52 8.79 6.50
N ALA A 60 -13.28 9.15 6.20
CA ALA A 60 -12.32 8.29 5.53
C ALA A 60 -11.86 7.20 6.51
N THR A 61 -12.32 5.97 6.30
CA THR A 61 -12.07 4.85 7.20
C THR A 61 -10.90 3.97 6.78
N GLY A 62 -10.47 4.07 5.52
CA GLY A 62 -9.34 3.32 5.01
C GLY A 62 -8.72 3.96 3.78
N LEU A 63 -7.43 3.71 3.61
CA LEU A 63 -6.62 4.20 2.51
C LEU A 63 -5.77 3.05 1.96
N ALA A 64 -5.57 3.04 0.64
CA ALA A 64 -4.59 2.17 -0.01
C ALA A 64 -3.94 2.90 -1.18
N ILE A 65 -2.73 2.48 -1.53
CA ILE A 65 -1.98 3.02 -2.68
C ILE A 65 -1.65 1.84 -3.58
N ASP A 66 -1.84 2.01 -4.89
CA ASP A 66 -1.47 0.99 -5.87
C ASP A 66 -0.11 1.28 -6.53
N GLY A 67 0.33 0.38 -7.42
CA GLY A 67 1.63 0.52 -8.10
C GLY A 67 1.75 1.71 -9.08
N ARG A 68 0.72 2.55 -9.20
CA ARG A 68 0.71 3.76 -10.04
C ARG A 68 0.68 5.03 -9.20
N ASP A 69 0.86 4.91 -7.88
CA ASP A 69 0.70 5.96 -6.89
C ASP A 69 -0.73 6.54 -6.83
N HIS A 70 -1.73 5.78 -7.29
CA HIS A 70 -3.12 6.18 -7.11
C HIS A 70 -3.56 5.90 -5.68
N VAL A 71 -4.21 6.89 -5.06
CA VAL A 71 -4.73 6.78 -3.69
C VAL A 71 -6.19 6.35 -3.74
N PHE A 72 -6.49 5.19 -3.16
CA PHE A 72 -7.84 4.71 -2.95
C PHE A 72 -8.29 5.11 -1.54
N VAL A 73 -9.43 5.77 -1.47
CA VAL A 73 -10.09 6.14 -0.21
C VAL A 73 -11.38 5.36 -0.11
N ILE A 74 -11.57 4.65 1.01
CA ILE A 74 -12.88 4.13 1.37
C ILE A 74 -13.46 4.96 2.51
N HIS A 75 -14.70 5.44 2.34
CA HIS A 75 -15.33 6.33 3.31
C HIS A 75 -16.76 5.89 3.66
N LEU A 76 -17.25 6.40 4.77
CA LEU A 76 -18.64 6.23 5.18
C LEU A 76 -19.53 7.30 4.52
N THR A 77 -20.71 6.88 4.07
CA THR A 77 -21.68 7.75 3.38
C THR A 77 -22.86 8.16 4.29
N ASP A 78 -22.90 7.64 5.52
CA ASP A 78 -23.98 7.80 6.49
C ASP A 78 -23.64 8.79 7.62
N SER A 79 -22.44 9.37 7.59
CA SER A 79 -21.98 10.35 8.60
C SER A 79 -22.55 11.76 8.37
N PHE A 80 -23.44 11.95 7.40
CA PHE A 80 -24.00 13.24 7.01
C PHE A 80 -25.43 13.45 7.50
N THR A 81 -25.77 14.70 7.77
CA THR A 81 -27.12 15.13 8.08
C THR A 81 -27.89 15.45 6.79
N ALA A 82 -28.90 14.63 6.48
CA ALA A 82 -29.73 14.75 5.28
C ALA A 82 -30.31 16.17 5.04
N ARG A 83 -30.68 16.87 6.12
CA ARG A 83 -31.31 18.20 6.02
C ARG A 83 -30.34 19.31 5.62
N THR A 84 -29.08 19.22 6.01
CA THR A 84 -28.13 20.36 5.95
C THR A 84 -26.92 20.10 5.07
N GLU A 85 -26.60 18.83 4.79
CA GLU A 85 -25.39 18.45 4.07
C GLU A 85 -25.71 17.71 2.78
N THR A 86 -26.66 16.76 2.83
CA THR A 86 -26.93 15.85 1.70
C THR A 86 -28.33 16.04 1.10
N GLY A 87 -28.83 17.27 1.08
CA GLY A 87 -30.17 17.61 0.62
C GLY A 87 -30.47 17.25 -0.84
N ALA A 88 -29.46 17.13 -1.69
CA ALA A 88 -29.61 16.67 -3.08
C ALA A 88 -29.60 15.13 -3.20
N GLY A 89 -29.08 14.42 -2.19
CA GLY A 89 -28.94 12.96 -2.18
C GLY A 89 -30.14 12.19 -1.61
N THR A 90 -31.23 12.87 -1.24
CA THR A 90 -32.45 12.23 -0.67
C THR A 90 -33.47 11.87 -1.76
N ILE A 91 -34.33 10.86 -1.49
CA ILE A 91 -35.38 10.39 -2.43
C ILE A 91 -36.25 11.55 -2.94
N THR A 92 -36.59 12.47 -2.03
CA THR A 92 -37.18 13.77 -2.36
C THR A 92 -36.13 14.82 -2.04
N PRO A 93 -35.48 15.43 -3.05
CA PRO A 93 -34.45 16.42 -2.81
C PRO A 93 -34.98 17.59 -1.98
N ALA A 94 -34.29 17.87 -0.87
CA ALA A 94 -34.60 18.98 0.03
C ALA A 94 -33.76 20.24 -0.27
N GLY A 95 -32.78 20.13 -1.18
CA GLY A 95 -31.92 21.23 -1.62
C GLY A 95 -31.12 20.88 -2.86
N GLU A 96 -30.46 21.89 -3.44
CA GLU A 96 -29.63 21.75 -4.66
C GLU A 96 -28.25 21.12 -4.38
N CYS A 97 -27.81 21.15 -3.12
CA CYS A 97 -26.57 20.54 -2.65
C CYS A 97 -26.84 19.70 -1.40
N CYS A 98 -26.04 18.71 -1.07
CA CYS A 98 -25.01 18.01 -1.82
C CYS A 98 -25.40 16.53 -1.83
N ALA A 99 -24.52 15.61 -2.24
CA ALA A 99 -24.75 14.18 -2.05
C ALA A 99 -23.48 13.49 -1.55
N PRO A 100 -23.58 12.36 -0.81
CA PRO A 100 -22.40 11.56 -0.52
C PRO A 100 -21.74 11.08 -1.82
N ALA A 101 -20.41 11.09 -1.88
CA ALA A 101 -19.69 10.39 -2.93
C ALA A 101 -19.90 8.85 -2.82
N PRO A 102 -19.63 8.08 -3.88
CA PRO A 102 -19.56 6.62 -3.78
C PRO A 102 -18.51 6.16 -2.75
N ASN A 103 -18.76 5.05 -2.06
CA ASN A 103 -17.93 4.61 -0.91
C ASN A 103 -16.43 4.48 -1.22
N VAL A 104 -16.06 4.10 -2.45
CA VAL A 104 -14.67 3.98 -2.91
C VAL A 104 -14.38 5.08 -3.92
N LEU A 105 -13.35 5.87 -3.62
CA LEU A 105 -12.83 6.93 -4.49
C LEU A 105 -11.38 6.61 -4.84
N GLU A 106 -11.01 6.79 -6.10
CA GLU A 106 -9.63 6.66 -6.58
C GLU A 106 -9.13 8.01 -7.06
N PHE A 107 -8.02 8.47 -6.50
CA PHE A 107 -7.35 9.70 -6.89
C PHE A 107 -6.02 9.40 -7.58
N ASP A 108 -5.69 10.19 -8.60
CA ASP A 108 -4.32 10.24 -9.12
C ASP A 108 -3.38 10.95 -8.12
N PRO A 109 -2.04 10.92 -8.33
CA PRO A 109 -1.09 11.60 -7.44
C PRO A 109 -1.32 13.12 -7.31
N ASP A 110 -1.93 13.75 -8.31
CA ASP A 110 -2.28 15.18 -8.32
C ASP A 110 -3.63 15.47 -7.62
N GLY A 111 -4.25 14.46 -7.00
CA GLY A 111 -5.50 14.55 -6.26
C GLY A 111 -6.74 14.65 -7.13
N ARG A 112 -6.67 14.35 -8.43
CA ARG A 112 -7.86 14.30 -9.29
C ARG A 112 -8.60 13.00 -9.06
N LEU A 113 -9.92 13.07 -8.89
CA LEU A 113 -10.76 11.88 -8.87
C LEU A 113 -10.78 11.25 -10.28
N VAL A 114 -10.29 10.02 -10.40
CA VAL A 114 -10.20 9.28 -11.67
C VAL A 114 -11.14 8.08 -11.74
N ASN A 115 -11.66 7.62 -10.61
CA ASN A 115 -12.64 6.55 -10.54
C ASN A 115 -13.43 6.62 -9.22
N SER A 116 -14.66 6.11 -9.23
CA SER A 116 -15.50 6.05 -8.04
C SER A 116 -16.57 4.97 -8.19
N TRP A 117 -16.75 4.15 -7.16
CA TRP A 117 -17.75 3.07 -7.13
C TRP A 117 -18.00 2.60 -5.68
N GLY A 118 -18.77 1.54 -5.51
CA GLY A 118 -18.96 0.87 -4.22
C GLY A 118 -20.36 1.01 -3.64
N GLY A 119 -20.54 0.42 -2.47
CA GLY A 119 -21.82 0.33 -1.77
C GLY A 119 -22.57 -0.99 -2.03
N PRO A 120 -23.75 -1.14 -1.40
CA PRO A 120 -24.61 -2.31 -1.58
C PRO A 120 -24.96 -2.57 -3.05
N GLY A 121 -24.94 -3.83 -3.45
CA GLY A 121 -25.22 -4.24 -4.82
C GLY A 121 -25.67 -5.70 -4.93
N GLN A 122 -25.81 -6.19 -6.16
CA GLN A 122 -26.22 -7.57 -6.41
C GLN A 122 -25.02 -8.53 -6.43
N GLY A 123 -25.20 -9.71 -5.85
CA GLY A 123 -24.20 -10.79 -5.90
C GLY A 123 -23.17 -10.79 -4.77
N TYR A 124 -23.24 -9.83 -3.84
CA TYR A 124 -22.36 -9.75 -2.68
C TYR A 124 -23.04 -9.04 -1.50
N ASP A 125 -22.54 -9.29 -0.30
CA ASP A 125 -23.02 -8.66 0.91
C ASP A 125 -22.09 -7.48 1.27
N TRP A 126 -22.47 -6.23 0.99
CA TRP A 126 -21.66 -5.07 1.38
C TRP A 126 -21.57 -4.95 2.91
N PRO A 127 -20.38 -4.69 3.51
CA PRO A 127 -20.22 -4.48 4.96
C PRO A 127 -21.23 -3.50 5.56
N LEU A 128 -21.65 -3.73 6.81
CA LEU A 128 -22.48 -2.76 7.53
C LEU A 128 -21.72 -1.45 7.75
N GLN A 129 -20.45 -1.57 8.13
CA GLN A 129 -19.53 -0.44 8.16
C GLN A 129 -18.26 -0.83 7.40
N ASN A 130 -18.11 -0.30 6.19
CA ASN A 130 -16.87 -0.45 5.44
C ASN A 130 -15.74 0.27 6.18
N ALA A 131 -14.58 -0.38 6.28
CA ALA A 131 -13.44 0.21 6.97
C ALA A 131 -12.13 -0.02 6.22
N GLY A 132 -11.71 -1.28 6.11
CA GLY A 132 -10.44 -1.63 5.48
C GLY A 132 -10.54 -1.67 3.97
N ILE A 133 -9.52 -1.14 3.29
CA ILE A 133 -9.30 -1.29 1.86
C ILE A 133 -7.85 -1.72 1.61
N ALA A 134 -7.63 -2.62 0.67
CA ALA A 134 -6.30 -3.02 0.21
C ALA A 134 -6.31 -3.28 -1.30
N ILE A 135 -5.17 -3.04 -1.97
CA ILE A 135 -5.00 -3.29 -3.41
C ILE A 135 -3.98 -4.41 -3.58
N ASP A 136 -4.35 -5.49 -4.28
CA ASP A 136 -3.40 -6.56 -4.59
C ASP A 136 -2.52 -6.23 -5.82
N PRO A 137 -1.40 -6.95 -6.06
CA PRO A 137 -0.52 -6.66 -7.18
C PRO A 137 -1.16 -6.79 -8.58
N SER A 138 -2.34 -7.42 -8.68
CA SER A 138 -3.10 -7.49 -9.93
C SER A 138 -4.09 -6.31 -10.08
N GLY A 139 -4.08 -5.36 -9.14
CA GLY A 139 -4.97 -4.20 -9.13
C GLY A 139 -6.37 -4.51 -8.64
N ASN A 140 -6.61 -5.66 -7.99
CA ASN A 140 -7.92 -5.93 -7.40
C ASN A 140 -8.06 -5.22 -6.05
N VAL A 141 -9.28 -4.77 -5.77
CA VAL A 141 -9.62 -4.01 -4.59
C VAL A 141 -10.30 -4.94 -3.58
N TRP A 142 -9.76 -4.99 -2.37
CA TRP A 142 -10.25 -5.80 -1.27
C TRP A 142 -10.87 -4.90 -0.21
N ILE A 143 -12.08 -5.24 0.25
CA ILE A 143 -12.84 -4.44 1.20
C ILE A 143 -13.25 -5.30 2.40
N GLY A 144 -12.98 -4.78 3.60
CA GLY A 144 -13.39 -5.36 4.87
C GLY A 144 -14.31 -4.43 5.67
N GLY A 145 -15.10 -5.02 6.55
CA GLY A 145 -15.96 -4.29 7.49
C GLY A 145 -15.48 -4.37 8.93
N ILE A 146 -16.01 -3.49 9.79
CA ILE A 146 -15.74 -3.47 11.25
C ILE A 146 -16.99 -3.66 12.11
N GLY A 147 -18.15 -3.93 11.51
CA GLY A 147 -19.37 -4.22 12.26
C GLY A 147 -19.32 -5.57 12.99
N GLY A 148 -20.08 -5.70 14.08
CA GLY A 148 -20.08 -6.92 14.92
C GLY A 148 -20.47 -8.22 14.18
N THR A 149 -21.15 -8.12 13.04
CA THR A 149 -21.50 -9.25 12.16
C THR A 149 -20.75 -9.22 10.83
N ASP A 150 -19.81 -8.29 10.63
CA ASP A 150 -18.99 -8.18 9.43
C ASP A 150 -17.84 -9.19 9.46
N THR A 151 -18.16 -10.44 9.14
CA THR A 151 -17.21 -11.56 9.09
C THR A 151 -16.85 -11.93 7.64
N ARG A 152 -16.84 -10.95 6.74
CA ARG A 152 -16.63 -11.14 5.31
C ARG A 152 -15.65 -10.13 4.73
N VAL A 153 -14.96 -10.57 3.68
CA VAL A 153 -14.10 -9.73 2.84
C VAL A 153 -14.58 -9.84 1.42
N LEU A 154 -14.68 -8.71 0.74
CA LEU A 154 -15.08 -8.63 -0.66
C LEU A 154 -13.89 -8.32 -1.55
N LYS A 155 -13.87 -8.89 -2.75
CA LYS A 155 -12.87 -8.64 -3.79
C LYS A 155 -13.56 -8.10 -5.03
N PHE A 156 -13.03 -7.02 -5.57
CA PHE A 156 -13.50 -6.35 -6.78
C PHE A 156 -12.36 -6.14 -7.77
N THR A 157 -12.68 -5.98 -9.04
CA THR A 157 -11.77 -5.36 -9.99
C THR A 157 -11.57 -3.89 -9.61
N ARG A 158 -10.55 -3.25 -10.17
CA ARG A 158 -10.32 -1.81 -9.97
C ARG A 158 -11.53 -0.95 -10.36
N ASP A 159 -12.25 -1.32 -11.42
CA ASP A 159 -13.45 -0.65 -11.91
C ASP A 159 -14.73 -1.04 -11.14
N GLY A 160 -14.61 -1.73 -10.01
CA GLY A 160 -15.72 -2.00 -9.10
C GLY A 160 -16.61 -3.19 -9.49
N LYS A 161 -16.16 -4.05 -10.40
CA LYS A 161 -16.89 -5.30 -10.71
C LYS A 161 -16.57 -6.33 -9.64
N PHE A 162 -17.61 -6.93 -9.08
CA PHE A 162 -17.47 -7.97 -8.08
C PHE A 162 -16.74 -9.21 -8.64
N ILE A 163 -15.75 -9.71 -7.91
CA ILE A 163 -14.98 -10.92 -8.25
C ILE A 163 -15.34 -12.05 -7.30
N ALA A 164 -15.22 -11.81 -5.99
CA ALA A 164 -15.37 -12.85 -4.99
C ALA A 164 -15.71 -12.29 -3.61
N GLN A 165 -16.36 -13.12 -2.80
CA GLN A 165 -16.62 -12.87 -1.39
C GLN A 165 -16.11 -14.06 -0.59
N TYR A 166 -15.47 -13.78 0.54
CA TYR A 166 -15.00 -14.77 1.49
C TYR A 166 -15.67 -14.50 2.84
N GLY A 167 -16.35 -15.50 3.39
CA GLY A 167 -17.21 -15.34 4.57
C GLY A 167 -18.62 -14.85 4.25
N ARG A 168 -19.49 -14.81 5.27
CA ARG A 168 -20.88 -14.35 5.19
C ARG A 168 -21.27 -13.68 6.50
N ALA A 169 -22.09 -12.64 6.42
CA ALA A 169 -22.52 -11.88 7.59
C ALA A 169 -23.08 -12.79 8.70
N GLY A 170 -22.60 -12.58 9.93
CA GLY A 170 -23.06 -13.33 11.11
C GLY A 170 -22.61 -14.80 11.17
N GLN A 171 -21.87 -15.30 10.18
CA GLN A 171 -21.23 -16.60 10.27
C GLN A 171 -19.84 -16.42 10.86
N PRO A 172 -19.51 -17.10 11.98
CA PRO A 172 -18.15 -17.06 12.52
C PRO A 172 -17.18 -17.56 11.45
N ALA A 173 -16.02 -16.90 11.34
CA ALA A 173 -14.94 -17.43 10.55
C ALA A 173 -14.65 -18.86 11.04
N PRO A 174 -14.41 -19.83 10.14
CA PRO A 174 -13.89 -21.12 10.57
C PRO A 174 -12.62 -20.85 11.41
N ALA A 175 -12.45 -21.60 12.50
CA ALA A 175 -11.28 -21.46 13.36
C ALA A 175 -10.04 -21.51 12.47
N ALA A 176 -9.25 -20.43 12.46
CA ALA A 176 -8.01 -20.41 11.72
C ALA A 176 -7.18 -21.60 12.21
N PRO A 177 -6.70 -22.49 11.33
CA PRO A 177 -5.69 -23.44 11.76
C PRO A 177 -4.54 -22.62 12.33
N VAL A 178 -4.20 -22.85 13.59
CA VAL A 178 -3.04 -22.21 14.22
C VAL A 178 -1.80 -22.78 13.53
N ALA A 179 -1.40 -22.18 12.41
CA ALA A 179 -0.32 -22.69 11.60
C ALA A 179 0.54 -21.52 11.10
N GLY A 180 1.69 -21.35 11.77
CA GLY A 180 2.79 -20.50 11.34
C GLY A 180 2.78 -19.10 11.93
N GLN A 181 3.98 -18.54 12.10
CA GLN A 181 4.16 -17.12 12.42
C GLN A 181 3.45 -16.26 11.38
N ASP A 182 2.76 -15.22 11.84
CA ASP A 182 2.14 -14.20 11.00
C ASP A 182 3.20 -13.62 10.04
N THR A 183 3.03 -13.87 8.74
CA THR A 183 3.91 -13.37 7.68
C THR A 183 3.35 -12.16 6.97
N ALA A 184 2.15 -11.69 7.33
CA ALA A 184 1.52 -10.53 6.68
C ALA A 184 2.33 -9.23 6.90
N TYR A 185 3.24 -9.23 7.88
CA TYR A 185 4.19 -8.15 8.17
C TYR A 185 5.63 -8.68 8.35
N ALA A 186 5.97 -9.83 7.75
CA ALA A 186 7.31 -10.41 7.88
C ALA A 186 8.41 -9.54 7.24
N ASP A 187 8.03 -8.61 6.38
CA ASP A 187 8.84 -7.46 6.02
C ASP A 187 8.68 -6.39 7.10
N GLN A 188 9.51 -6.47 8.14
CA GLN A 188 9.64 -5.38 9.09
C GLN A 188 9.87 -4.07 8.33
N SER A 189 8.86 -3.21 8.36
CA SER A 189 9.02 -1.81 7.98
C SER A 189 10.22 -1.25 8.75
N PRO A 190 11.24 -0.67 8.09
CA PRO A 190 12.56 -0.38 8.69
C PRO A 190 12.54 0.74 9.76
N GLY A 191 11.38 1.07 10.32
CA GLY A 191 11.17 2.20 11.22
C GLY A 191 11.10 1.88 12.73
N ARG A 192 11.17 0.61 13.17
CA ARG A 192 11.16 0.33 14.62
C ARG A 192 12.58 0.29 15.18
N ALA A 193 13.14 1.48 15.45
CA ALA A 193 14.24 1.61 16.40
C ALA A 193 13.76 1.12 17.79
N GLN A 194 14.64 0.41 18.49
CA GLN A 194 14.41 -0.11 19.85
C GLN A 194 14.21 0.99 20.87
#